data_AF-A0A919DN57-F1
#
_entry.id   AF-A0A919DN57-F1
#
_cell.length_a   1.000
_cell.length_b   1.000
_cell.length_c   1.000
_cell.angle_alpha   90.00
_cell.angle_beta   90.00
_cell.angle_gamma   90.00
#
_symmetry.space_group_name_H-M   'P 1'
#
loop_
_entity.id
_entity.type
_entity.pdbx_description
1 polymer ?
#
loop_
_entity_poly.entity_id
_entity_poly.type
_entity_poly.pdbx_seq_one_letter_code
_entity_poly.pdbx_strand_id
1 'polypeptide(L)'
;MKTRIAACALTVPLALGMLTGCDMADDDKSDGVPFAGTSTTSDASHAMKKVSSGLHDLITIKGKASDNFPTVVECSGKDAKTYFRIHHPWSFAPASASDLDEVMEHLKRELPKHGWKVVGYGPNTSKNRSLTLTADNDGEKVSVKIVSMTKSHPPLLSLNLVSGCYKVPDGQKVDLYPS
;
A
#
# COMPACT_ATOMS: atom_id res chain seq x y z
N MET A 1 -70.09 -24.67 -44.90
CA MET A 1 -68.98 -23.83 -45.41
C MET A 1 -68.76 -22.64 -44.47
N LYS A 2 -67.64 -21.91 -44.64
CA LYS A 2 -67.18 -20.76 -43.81
C LYS A 2 -66.78 -21.05 -42.35
N THR A 3 -65.55 -21.52 -42.22
CA THR A 3 -64.51 -21.08 -41.25
C THR A 3 -64.35 -19.54 -41.26
N ARG A 4 -63.69 -18.81 -40.33
CA ARG A 4 -62.83 -19.01 -39.11
C ARG A 4 -63.03 -17.72 -38.23
N ILE A 5 -62.38 -17.33 -37.11
CA ILE A 5 -61.22 -17.71 -36.27
C ILE A 5 -61.54 -17.18 -34.81
N ALA A 6 -61.21 -17.84 -33.69
CA ALA A 6 -60.01 -17.71 -32.83
C ALA A 6 -59.64 -16.27 -32.35
N ALA A 7 -59.17 -16.00 -31.12
CA ALA A 7 -58.98 -16.82 -29.91
C ALA A 7 -58.98 -15.96 -28.62
N CYS A 8 -59.16 -16.58 -27.45
CA CYS A 8 -58.94 -15.96 -26.14
C CYS A 8 -57.64 -16.49 -25.49
N ALA A 9 -56.81 -15.60 -24.93
CA ALA A 9 -55.84 -15.92 -23.89
C ALA A 9 -55.43 -14.66 -23.13
N LEU A 10 -55.51 -14.68 -21.80
CA LEU A 10 -54.83 -13.71 -20.92
C LEU A 10 -53.53 -14.35 -20.45
N THR A 11 -52.40 -13.66 -20.55
CA THR A 11 -51.10 -14.14 -20.06
C THR A 11 -50.50 -13.13 -19.07
N VAL A 12 -50.52 -13.49 -17.79
CA VAL A 12 -49.82 -12.77 -16.71
C VAL A 12 -48.38 -13.31 -16.65
N PRO A 13 -47.35 -12.46 -16.49
CA PRO A 13 -45.95 -12.89 -16.53
C PRO A 13 -45.54 -13.76 -15.32
N LEU A 14 -44.52 -14.59 -15.53
CA LEU A 14 -43.92 -15.46 -14.51
C LEU A 14 -43.23 -14.65 -13.41
N ALA A 15 -43.35 -15.11 -12.16
CA ALA A 15 -42.46 -14.72 -11.07
C ALA A 15 -41.57 -15.91 -10.69
N LEU A 16 -40.32 -15.92 -11.18
CA LEU A 16 -39.31 -16.89 -10.73
C LEU A 16 -38.55 -16.30 -9.52
N GLY A 17 -39.00 -16.64 -8.31
CA GLY A 17 -38.26 -16.34 -7.08
C GLY A 17 -37.05 -17.26 -6.95
N MET A 18 -35.89 -16.85 -7.48
CA MET A 18 -34.64 -17.58 -7.28
C MET A 18 -34.11 -17.42 -5.85
N LEU A 19 -33.49 -18.49 -5.33
CA LEU A 19 -32.90 -18.53 -4.00
C LEU A 19 -31.68 -17.60 -3.91
N THR A 20 -31.83 -16.46 -3.25
CA THR A 20 -30.68 -15.73 -2.68
C THR A 20 -30.33 -16.35 -1.33
N GLY A 21 -29.38 -17.28 -1.34
CA GLY A 21 -28.80 -17.78 -0.09
C GLY A 21 -28.09 -16.65 0.65
N CYS A 22 -28.26 -16.57 1.96
CA CYS A 22 -27.46 -15.70 2.81
C CYS A 22 -26.07 -16.32 2.96
N ASP A 23 -25.22 -16.14 1.95
CA ASP A 23 -23.80 -16.46 2.03
C ASP A 23 -23.18 -15.51 3.07
N MET A 24 -22.94 -16.02 4.28
CA MET A 24 -22.25 -15.28 5.32
C MET A 24 -20.78 -15.25 4.97
N ALA A 25 -20.38 -14.23 4.20
CA ALA A 25 -18.99 -13.85 4.11
C ALA A 25 -18.53 -13.49 5.54
N ASP A 26 -17.73 -14.37 6.14
CA ASP A 26 -17.07 -14.08 7.41
C ASP A 26 -16.14 -12.88 7.21
N ASP A 27 -16.56 -11.71 7.74
CA ASP A 27 -15.70 -10.54 7.92
C ASP A 27 -14.61 -10.88 8.95
N ASP A 28 -13.58 -11.61 8.50
CA ASP A 28 -12.34 -11.86 9.22
C ASP A 28 -11.72 -10.49 9.53
N LYS A 29 -11.91 -10.01 10.77
CA LYS A 29 -11.43 -8.72 11.28
C LYS A 29 -9.91 -8.73 11.46
N SER A 30 -9.21 -8.89 10.34
CA SER A 30 -7.77 -8.72 10.24
C SER A 30 -7.35 -7.33 10.70
N ASP A 31 -6.14 -7.24 11.26
CA ASP A 31 -5.64 -6.08 12.01
C ASP A 31 -5.23 -4.87 11.13
N GLY A 32 -6.07 -4.52 10.14
CA GLY A 32 -5.93 -3.33 9.29
C GLY A 32 -4.84 -3.39 8.22
N VAL A 33 -4.08 -4.48 8.11
CA VAL A 33 -3.03 -4.64 7.09
C VAL A 33 -3.63 -5.35 5.85
N PRO A 34 -3.63 -4.71 4.66
CA PRO A 34 -4.23 -5.30 3.46
C PRO A 34 -3.45 -6.52 2.99
N PHE A 35 -4.13 -7.50 2.38
CA PHE A 35 -3.48 -8.63 1.72
C PHE A 35 -2.83 -8.19 0.40
N ALA A 36 -1.57 -8.59 0.18
CA ALA A 36 -0.75 -8.23 -0.98
C ALA A 36 -0.53 -9.39 -1.96
N GLY A 37 -1.09 -10.58 -1.69
CA GLY A 37 -1.01 -11.75 -2.59
C GLY A 37 -0.04 -12.83 -2.13
N THR A 38 0.32 -13.73 -3.04
CA THR A 38 1.30 -14.80 -2.80
C THR A 38 2.63 -14.44 -3.44
N SER A 39 3.73 -14.48 -2.67
CA SER A 39 5.07 -14.10 -3.13
C SER A 39 6.16 -14.80 -2.31
N THR A 40 7.35 -14.97 -2.88
CA THR A 40 8.56 -15.25 -2.08
C THR A 40 9.02 -13.97 -1.38
N THR A 41 9.85 -14.11 -0.34
CA THR A 41 10.40 -12.95 0.39
C THR A 41 11.45 -12.18 -0.42
N SER A 42 12.20 -12.83 -1.32
CA SER A 42 13.12 -12.15 -2.24
C SER A 42 12.35 -11.37 -3.33
N ASP A 43 11.34 -11.98 -3.97
CA ASP A 43 10.49 -11.30 -4.98
C ASP A 43 9.78 -10.05 -4.41
N ALA A 44 9.20 -10.17 -3.22
CA ALA A 44 8.54 -9.07 -2.54
C ALA A 44 9.54 -7.96 -2.13
N SER A 45 10.75 -8.33 -1.69
CA SER A 45 11.82 -7.38 -1.37
C SER A 45 12.30 -6.64 -2.63
N HIS A 46 12.39 -7.33 -3.77
CA HIS A 46 12.72 -6.73 -5.05
C HIS A 46 11.59 -5.81 -5.56
N ALA A 47 10.32 -6.17 -5.37
CA ALA A 47 9.18 -5.30 -5.66
C ALA A 47 9.22 -4.02 -4.80
N MET A 48 9.36 -4.15 -3.48
CA MET A 48 9.52 -3.00 -2.57
C MET A 48 10.68 -2.10 -2.98
N LYS A 49 11.83 -2.68 -3.38
CA LYS A 49 12.99 -1.90 -3.84
C LYS A 49 12.66 -1.04 -5.08
N LYS A 50 11.88 -1.56 -6.04
CA LYS A 50 11.43 -0.79 -7.22
C LYS A 50 10.50 0.36 -6.82
N VAL A 51 9.53 0.09 -5.95
CA VAL A 51 8.60 1.11 -5.41
C VAL A 51 9.38 2.21 -4.66
N SER A 52 10.41 1.82 -3.90
CA SER A 52 11.30 2.76 -3.21
C SER A 52 12.20 3.56 -4.14
N SER A 53 12.71 2.98 -5.24
CA SER A 53 13.43 3.73 -6.26
C SER A 53 12.54 4.78 -6.92
N GLY A 54 11.31 4.40 -7.31
CA GLY A 54 10.34 5.35 -7.86
C GLY A 54 9.99 6.50 -6.91
N LEU A 55 9.98 6.26 -5.59
CA LEU A 55 9.83 7.32 -4.58
C LEU A 55 11.08 8.19 -4.41
N HIS A 56 12.28 7.61 -4.56
CA HIS A 56 13.54 8.36 -4.55
C HIS A 56 13.68 9.27 -5.77
N ASP A 57 13.22 8.84 -6.95
CA ASP A 57 13.30 9.61 -8.18
C ASP A 57 12.37 10.85 -8.20
N LEU A 58 11.41 10.93 -7.26
CA LEU A 58 10.59 12.11 -6.97
C LEU A 58 11.25 13.10 -5.98
N ILE A 59 12.45 12.79 -5.45
CA ILE A 59 13.23 13.70 -4.60
C ILE A 59 14.14 14.54 -5.50
N THR A 60 13.59 15.61 -6.08
CA THR A 60 14.27 16.44 -7.10
C THR A 60 15.40 17.33 -6.58
N ILE A 61 15.76 17.22 -5.30
CA ILE A 61 16.78 18.05 -4.63
C ILE A 61 18.11 17.29 -4.52
N LYS A 62 19.23 18.02 -4.43
CA LYS A 62 20.55 17.38 -4.27
C LYS A 62 20.71 16.81 -2.86
N GLY A 63 21.34 15.65 -2.74
CA GLY A 63 21.60 14.99 -1.45
C GLY A 63 22.14 13.57 -1.62
N LYS A 64 22.11 12.78 -0.53
CA LYS A 64 22.43 11.35 -0.52
C LYS A 64 21.34 10.56 0.22
N ALA A 65 20.86 9.46 -0.38
CA ALA A 65 20.08 8.44 0.31
C ALA A 65 20.95 7.50 1.16
N SER A 66 20.41 6.98 2.26
CA SER A 66 21.04 5.94 3.08
C SER A 66 20.99 4.57 2.41
N ASP A 67 22.10 3.84 2.42
CA ASP A 67 22.27 2.53 1.79
C ASP A 67 21.59 1.39 2.59
N ASN A 68 20.26 1.47 2.75
CA ASN A 68 19.44 0.50 3.48
C ASN A 68 18.70 -0.47 2.53
N PHE A 69 18.66 -1.74 2.88
CA PHE A 69 17.91 -2.78 2.17
C PHE A 69 16.51 -2.97 2.77
N PRO A 70 15.51 -3.45 1.98
CA PRO A 70 14.24 -3.91 2.53
C PRO A 70 14.44 -5.10 3.48
N THR A 71 13.65 -5.19 4.53
CA THR A 71 13.67 -6.27 5.52
C THR A 71 12.32 -6.98 5.56
N VAL A 72 12.36 -8.29 5.84
CA VAL A 72 11.16 -9.11 6.04
C VAL A 72 10.71 -8.95 7.49
N VAL A 73 9.44 -8.62 7.71
CA VAL A 73 8.84 -8.49 9.05
C VAL A 73 7.50 -9.23 9.12
N GLU A 74 7.13 -9.61 10.34
CA GLU A 74 5.91 -10.39 10.59
C GLU A 74 4.62 -9.61 10.29
N CYS A 75 3.56 -10.36 9.99
CA CYS A 75 2.20 -9.86 9.85
C CYS A 75 1.44 -10.01 11.16
N SER A 76 0.89 -8.91 11.67
CA SER A 76 0.03 -8.95 12.86
C SER A 76 -1.19 -9.85 12.61
N GLY A 77 -1.59 -10.64 13.61
CA GLY A 77 -2.72 -11.56 13.54
C GLY A 77 -2.56 -12.77 12.60
N LYS A 78 -1.40 -12.99 11.96
CA LYS A 78 -1.18 -14.11 11.01
C LYS A 78 0.06 -14.94 11.37
N ASP A 79 0.15 -16.17 10.86
CA ASP A 79 1.25 -17.10 11.15
C ASP A 79 2.56 -16.64 10.50
N ALA A 80 3.53 -16.22 11.31
CA ALA A 80 4.85 -15.75 10.86
C ALA A 80 5.67 -16.80 10.08
N LYS A 81 5.31 -18.08 10.10
CA LYS A 81 5.95 -19.11 9.25
C LYS A 81 5.48 -19.05 7.79
N THR A 82 4.30 -18.50 7.53
CA THR A 82 3.64 -18.51 6.21
C THR A 82 3.19 -17.13 5.71
N TYR A 83 3.12 -16.13 6.58
CA TYR A 83 2.75 -14.74 6.25
C TYR A 83 3.83 -13.76 6.68
N PHE A 84 4.09 -12.78 5.81
CA PHE A 84 5.11 -11.75 6.01
C PHE A 84 4.73 -10.46 5.29
N ARG A 85 5.39 -9.37 5.61
CA ARG A 85 5.39 -8.14 4.81
C ARG A 85 6.80 -7.58 4.72
N ILE A 86 7.03 -6.68 3.77
CA ILE A 86 8.32 -6.01 3.63
C ILE A 86 8.25 -4.64 4.30
N HIS A 87 9.28 -4.32 5.07
CA HIS A 87 9.54 -2.99 5.61
C HIS A 87 10.79 -2.42 4.94
N HIS A 88 10.75 -1.16 4.50
CA HIS A 88 11.93 -0.51 3.92
C HIS A 88 12.10 0.90 4.49
N PRO A 89 12.80 1.03 5.63
CA PRO A 89 13.14 2.32 6.23
C PRO A 89 14.44 2.86 5.63
N TRP A 90 14.44 4.11 5.20
CA TRP A 90 15.65 4.81 4.75
C TRP A 90 15.55 6.32 5.01
N SER A 91 16.63 7.05 4.74
CA SER A 91 16.68 8.51 4.87
C SER A 91 17.37 9.16 3.69
N PHE A 92 17.01 10.42 3.42
CA PHE A 92 17.66 11.27 2.44
C PHE A 92 18.25 12.50 3.16
N ALA A 93 19.58 12.62 3.15
CA ALA A 93 20.29 13.79 3.66
C ALA A 93 20.46 14.79 2.50
N PRO A 94 19.79 15.96 2.53
CA PRO A 94 19.88 16.95 1.47
C PRO A 94 21.20 17.73 1.53
N ALA A 95 21.55 18.40 0.43
CA ALA A 95 22.68 19.31 0.36
C ALA A 95 22.44 20.63 1.15
N SER A 96 21.19 21.04 1.34
CA SER A 96 20.80 22.13 2.21
C SER A 96 19.55 21.79 3.03
N ALA A 97 19.49 22.28 4.27
CA ALA A 97 18.37 22.05 5.18
C ALA A 97 17.10 22.83 4.80
N SER A 98 17.24 23.92 4.02
CA SER A 98 16.13 24.71 3.46
C SER A 98 15.19 23.88 2.59
N ASP A 99 15.75 22.90 1.89
CA ASP A 99 15.11 22.23 0.77
C ASP A 99 14.08 21.19 1.24
N LEU A 100 14.12 20.84 2.53
CA LEU A 100 13.30 19.80 3.17
C LEU A 100 11.79 20.10 3.17
N ASP A 101 11.39 21.37 3.28
CA ASP A 101 9.97 21.72 3.29
C ASP A 101 9.45 21.95 1.86
N GLU A 102 10.29 22.43 0.94
CA GLU A 102 9.95 22.51 -0.49
C GLU A 102 9.74 21.12 -1.11
N VAL A 103 10.64 20.17 -0.84
CA VAL A 103 10.50 18.80 -1.36
C VAL A 103 9.29 18.07 -0.76
N MET A 104 8.88 18.38 0.47
CA MET A 104 7.65 17.84 1.06
C MET A 104 6.39 18.36 0.38
N GLU A 105 6.35 19.64 0.00
CA GLU A 105 5.27 20.20 -0.83
C GLU A 105 5.35 19.72 -2.29
N HIS A 106 6.53 19.43 -2.82
CA HIS A 106 6.72 18.80 -4.14
C HIS A 106 6.14 17.37 -4.16
N LEU A 107 6.60 16.51 -3.26
CA LEU A 107 6.14 15.11 -3.14
C LEU A 107 4.60 15.05 -3.00
N LYS A 108 4.00 15.90 -2.16
CA LYS A 108 2.55 16.05 -2.02
C LYS A 108 1.79 16.32 -3.33
N ARG A 109 2.41 17.01 -4.31
CA ARG A 109 1.82 17.31 -5.63
C ARG A 109 2.10 16.23 -6.68
N GLU A 110 3.28 15.62 -6.65
CA GLU A 110 3.67 14.63 -7.65
C GLU A 110 3.16 13.22 -7.32
N LEU A 111 3.15 12.80 -6.05
CA LEU A 111 2.70 11.48 -5.60
C LEU A 111 1.35 11.04 -6.21
N PRO A 112 0.29 11.87 -6.23
CA PRO A 112 -0.98 11.54 -6.90
C PRO A 112 -0.88 11.24 -8.39
N LYS A 113 0.07 11.84 -9.11
CA LYS A 113 0.31 11.59 -10.55
C LYS A 113 0.98 10.22 -10.78
N HIS A 114 1.64 9.69 -9.76
CA HIS A 114 2.31 8.39 -9.75
C HIS A 114 1.50 7.32 -8.98
N GLY A 115 0.17 7.49 -8.88
CA GLY A 115 -0.75 6.50 -8.31
C GLY A 115 -0.84 6.47 -6.77
N TRP A 116 -0.16 7.39 -6.07
CA TRP A 116 -0.19 7.45 -4.61
C TRP A 116 -1.28 8.39 -4.08
N LYS A 117 -2.21 7.83 -3.31
CA LYS A 117 -3.25 8.58 -2.60
C LYS A 117 -2.66 9.17 -1.33
N VAL A 118 -2.49 10.50 -1.27
CA VAL A 118 -2.10 11.18 -0.03
C VAL A 118 -3.25 11.12 0.97
N VAL A 119 -3.05 10.43 2.10
CA VAL A 119 -4.04 10.23 3.16
C VAL A 119 -3.77 11.07 4.42
N GLY A 120 -2.57 11.64 4.54
CA GLY A 120 -2.23 12.57 5.62
C GLY A 120 -1.13 13.54 5.22
N TYR A 121 -1.27 14.81 5.60
CA TYR A 121 -0.23 15.83 5.43
C TYR A 121 -0.30 16.88 6.54
N GLY A 122 0.78 17.08 7.28
CA GLY A 122 0.87 18.14 8.30
C GLY A 122 1.88 17.86 9.43
N PRO A 123 2.00 18.77 10.41
CA PRO A 123 2.88 18.59 11.56
C PRO A 123 2.44 17.42 12.45
N ASN A 124 3.36 16.54 12.83
CA ASN A 124 3.06 15.45 13.76
C ASN A 124 3.00 15.90 15.23
N THR A 125 2.51 15.02 16.10
CA THR A 125 2.31 15.28 17.54
C THR A 125 3.59 15.28 18.39
N SER A 126 4.78 15.10 17.80
CA SER A 126 6.04 15.11 18.55
C SER A 126 6.39 16.51 19.08
N LYS A 127 7.29 16.58 20.07
CA LYS A 127 7.88 17.84 20.57
C LYS A 127 8.44 18.72 19.44
N ASN A 128 8.96 18.10 18.38
CA ASN A 128 9.53 18.82 17.23
C ASN A 128 8.49 19.34 16.25
N ARG A 129 7.26 18.79 16.26
CA ARG A 129 6.19 19.02 15.27
C ARG A 129 6.66 18.89 13.82
N SER A 130 7.47 17.86 13.54
CA SER A 130 7.98 17.58 12.20
C SER A 130 6.86 17.41 11.18
N LEU A 131 6.98 18.10 10.05
CA LEU A 131 6.09 17.94 8.90
C LEU A 131 6.13 16.49 8.41
N THR A 132 4.97 15.89 8.26
CA THR A 132 4.78 14.47 7.94
C THR A 132 3.81 14.36 6.77
N LEU A 133 4.14 13.49 5.81
CA LEU A 133 3.29 13.06 4.71
C LEU A 133 3.03 11.56 4.88
N THR A 134 1.83 11.10 4.58
CA THR A 134 1.49 9.68 4.49
C THR A 134 0.63 9.45 3.26
N ALA A 135 1.01 8.47 2.46
CA ALA A 135 0.34 8.14 1.20
C ALA A 135 0.34 6.63 0.96
N ASP A 136 -0.73 6.15 0.33
CA ASP A 136 -0.96 4.74 0.04
C ASP A 136 -1.01 4.52 -1.49
N ASN A 137 -0.43 3.42 -1.97
CA ASN A 137 -0.56 2.97 -3.34
C ASN A 137 -1.35 1.66 -3.36
N ASP A 138 -2.62 1.75 -3.75
CA ASP A 138 -3.55 0.62 -3.82
C ASP A 138 -3.20 -0.40 -4.91
N GLY A 139 -2.37 -0.05 -5.89
CA GLY A 139 -1.87 -0.96 -6.93
C GLY A 139 -0.70 -1.81 -6.42
N GLU A 140 0.33 -1.16 -5.89
CA GLU A 140 1.53 -1.80 -5.35
C GLU A 140 1.29 -2.48 -3.98
N LYS A 141 0.19 -2.16 -3.30
CA LYS A 141 -0.10 -2.53 -1.90
C LYS A 141 1.01 -2.08 -0.94
N VAL A 142 1.49 -0.84 -1.13
CA VAL A 142 2.51 -0.21 -0.29
C VAL A 142 2.00 1.11 0.27
N SER A 143 2.21 1.33 1.57
CA SER A 143 2.07 2.62 2.25
C SER A 143 3.44 3.23 2.48
N VAL A 144 3.56 4.56 2.34
CA VAL A 144 4.76 5.31 2.70
C VAL A 144 4.43 6.41 3.70
N LYS A 145 5.26 6.52 4.74
CA LYS A 145 5.30 7.65 5.66
C LYS A 145 6.62 8.39 5.48
N ILE A 146 6.54 9.69 5.18
CA ILE A 146 7.70 10.58 4.98
C ILE A 146 7.68 11.64 6.09
N VAL A 147 8.81 11.87 6.74
CA VAL A 147 8.95 12.84 7.85
C VAL A 147 10.13 13.77 7.59
N SER A 148 9.85 15.09 7.52
CA SER A 148 10.87 16.14 7.48
C SER A 148 11.48 16.35 8.87
N MET A 149 12.76 16.02 9.02
CA MET A 149 13.53 16.15 10.26
C MET A 149 14.45 17.36 10.19
N THR A 150 13.92 18.55 9.91
CA THR A 150 14.64 19.85 9.90
C THR A 150 15.41 20.15 11.21
N LYS A 151 15.08 19.46 12.31
CA LYS A 151 15.68 19.63 13.64
C LYS A 151 16.64 18.48 14.05
N SER A 152 16.86 17.47 13.21
CA SER A 152 17.91 16.48 13.45
C SER A 152 19.28 17.03 13.03
N HIS A 153 20.35 16.38 13.50
CA HIS A 153 21.73 16.76 13.17
C HIS A 153 22.46 15.52 12.64
N PRO A 154 22.68 15.39 11.31
CA PRO A 154 22.24 16.32 10.25
C PRO A 154 20.71 16.30 10.03
N PRO A 155 20.14 17.36 9.41
CA PRO A 155 18.76 17.34 8.91
C PRO A 155 18.57 16.31 7.79
N LEU A 156 17.38 15.70 7.72
CA LEU A 156 17.06 14.67 6.71
C LEU A 156 15.55 14.55 6.45
N LEU A 157 15.18 13.95 5.32
CA LEU A 157 13.91 13.23 5.19
C LEU A 157 14.08 11.82 5.74
N SER A 158 13.14 11.33 6.54
CA SER A 158 13.02 9.90 6.85
C SER A 158 11.85 9.34 6.06
N LEU A 159 12.09 8.25 5.33
CA LEU A 159 11.08 7.51 4.57
C LEU A 159 10.89 6.12 5.21
N ASN A 160 9.64 5.72 5.37
CA ASN A 160 9.26 4.47 6.00
C ASN A 160 8.19 3.81 5.12
N LEU A 161 8.63 2.89 4.26
CA LEU A 161 7.74 2.14 3.37
C LEU A 161 7.36 0.82 4.03
N VAL A 162 6.12 0.38 3.82
CA VAL A 162 5.63 -0.90 4.31
C VAL A 162 4.62 -1.51 3.34
N SER A 163 4.75 -2.80 3.02
CA SER A 163 3.78 -3.50 2.20
C SER A 163 2.58 -3.99 3.00
N GLY A 164 1.51 -4.34 2.29
CA GLY A 164 0.53 -5.31 2.76
C GLY A 164 1.15 -6.69 3.05
N CYS A 165 0.34 -7.57 3.62
CA CYS A 165 0.74 -8.92 4.00
C CYS A 165 0.71 -9.87 2.81
N TYR A 166 1.85 -10.47 2.50
CA TYR A 166 1.98 -11.58 1.57
C TYR A 166 1.82 -12.91 2.31
N LYS A 167 1.38 -13.94 1.57
CA LYS A 167 1.55 -15.35 1.93
C LYS A 167 2.72 -15.92 1.11
N VAL A 168 3.53 -16.82 1.67
CA VAL A 168 4.47 -17.62 0.86
C VAL A 168 3.71 -18.65 0.01
N PRO A 169 4.28 -19.14 -1.11
CA PRO A 169 3.73 -20.25 -1.87
C PRO A 169 3.57 -21.52 -1.00
N ASP A 170 2.59 -22.36 -1.33
CA ASP A 170 2.29 -23.54 -0.52
C ASP A 170 3.49 -24.51 -0.44
N GLY A 171 3.73 -25.04 0.78
CA GLY A 171 4.90 -25.85 1.10
C GLY A 171 6.18 -25.05 1.42
N GLN A 172 6.23 -23.76 1.13
CA GLN A 172 7.34 -22.88 1.51
C GLN A 172 7.15 -22.32 2.94
N LYS A 173 8.17 -21.58 3.41
CA LYS A 173 8.15 -20.82 4.67
C LYS A 173 8.75 -19.44 4.44
N VAL A 174 8.45 -18.51 5.34
CA VAL A 174 9.07 -17.18 5.36
C VAL A 174 10.57 -17.33 5.63
N ASP A 175 11.40 -16.87 4.68
CA ASP A 175 12.82 -16.62 4.92
C ASP A 175 13.00 -15.15 5.30
N LEU A 176 13.60 -14.92 6.48
CA LEU A 176 13.85 -13.58 7.03
C LEU A 176 15.12 -12.92 6.46
N TYR A 177 16.00 -13.70 5.81
CA TYR A 177 17.28 -13.25 5.27
C TYR A 177 17.44 -13.62 3.78
N PRO A 178 16.46 -13.26 2.91
CA PRO A 178 16.52 -13.60 1.50
C PRO A 178 17.76 -12.99 0.84
N SER A 179 18.37 -13.78 -0.05
CA SER A 179 19.49 -13.37 -0.92
C SER A 179 19.02 -12.70 -2.21
#